data_AF-A0A2E8HRQ1-F1
#
_entry.id   AF-A0A2E8HRQ1-F1
#
_cell.length_a   1.000
_cell.length_b   1.000
_cell.length_c   1.000
_cell.angle_alpha   90.00
_cell.angle_beta   90.00
_cell.angle_gamma   90.00
#
_symmetry.space_group_name_H-M   'P 1'
#
loop_
_entity.id
_entity.type
_entity.pdbx_description
1 polymer ?
#
loop_
_entity_poly.entity_id
_entity_poly.type
_entity_poly.pdbx_seq_one_letter_code
_entity_poly.pdbx_strand_id
1 'polypeptide(L)'
;MVKAFEATPLFDAHSTFIRLPMGSAMLDEYPDSRKFIDNTASKIPGANQDFYFTQSFLKSYSRKSEATYRGYRNEVERLLLWSWTVAQKSVITLKRPDLEKYFDFVHSPPAHWVAPAVADRFKIIGGEARQNENWRPFVVKIAKQDRKSALEKGIAIPNSTHGHTLSHEAMKICYSALSCFYDYLTDEGYAFGNPIPAIRKQSPFLIKGVTSKTIKRLSDLQWDYVLDCAKVAADQDSDHERMLFVIAMLKTLYLRVSELSDRSNWQPVWKHFWQDSDGNNWLKVLGKGNKIRDISVPSSLEPYIRRYESYRRSLSPSFGLNAALVSKNRGAGGMTSRQLRR
;
A
#
# COMPACT_ATOMS: atom_id res chain seq x y z
N MET A 1 29.26 17.76 -12.08
CA MET A 1 29.18 16.29 -12.02
C MET A 1 27.84 15.90 -11.43
N VAL A 2 27.09 14.99 -12.06
CA VAL A 2 25.84 14.46 -11.49
C VAL A 2 26.23 13.57 -10.30
N LYS A 3 25.75 13.88 -9.09
CA LYS A 3 26.00 13.03 -7.91
C LYS A 3 25.40 11.64 -8.15
N ALA A 4 26.18 10.59 -7.90
CA ALA A 4 25.71 9.21 -7.97
C ALA A 4 24.79 8.88 -6.79
N PHE A 5 23.90 7.91 -6.97
CA PHE A 5 23.12 7.35 -5.88
C PHE A 5 23.92 6.21 -5.24
N GLU A 6 24.30 6.39 -3.98
CA GLU A 6 25.26 5.52 -3.27
C GLU A 6 24.60 4.61 -2.21
N ALA A 7 23.26 4.58 -2.17
CA ALA A 7 22.51 3.78 -1.21
C ALA A 7 22.01 2.46 -1.82
N THR A 8 21.80 1.46 -0.96
CA THR A 8 21.31 0.12 -1.35
C THR A 8 20.00 -0.17 -0.61
N PRO A 9 18.99 -0.80 -1.24
CA PRO A 9 17.77 -1.23 -0.54
C PRO A 9 18.11 -2.20 0.61
N LEU A 10 17.29 -2.18 1.67
CA LEU A 10 17.58 -2.92 2.91
C LEU A 10 16.54 -4.00 3.20
N PHE A 11 15.27 -3.75 2.85
CA PHE A 11 14.16 -4.62 3.24
C PHE A 11 13.31 -5.06 2.03
N ASP A 12 13.14 -6.37 1.85
CA ASP A 12 12.43 -6.91 0.70
C ASP A 12 10.89 -6.77 0.80
N ALA A 13 10.14 -7.20 -0.21
CA ALA A 13 8.68 -7.28 -0.20
C ALA A 13 8.17 -8.08 0.99
N HIS A 14 6.96 -7.76 1.45
CA HIS A 14 6.36 -8.36 2.64
C HIS A 14 6.36 -9.90 2.58
N SER A 15 5.99 -10.47 1.43
CA SER A 15 5.93 -11.92 1.22
C SER A 15 7.25 -12.64 1.50
N THR A 16 8.38 -12.01 1.15
CA THR A 16 9.73 -12.54 1.40
C THR A 16 10.16 -12.20 2.83
N PHE A 17 10.06 -10.93 3.20
CA PHE A 17 10.55 -10.39 4.47
C PHE A 17 10.01 -11.13 5.71
N ILE A 18 8.73 -11.53 5.70
CA ILE A 18 8.15 -12.25 6.84
C ILE A 18 8.78 -13.63 7.07
N ARG A 19 9.43 -14.21 6.06
CA ARG A 19 10.08 -15.54 6.13
C ARG A 19 11.56 -15.48 6.48
N LEU A 20 12.18 -14.31 6.30
CA LEU A 20 13.59 -14.11 6.60
C LEU A 20 13.87 -14.22 8.11
N PRO A 21 15.05 -14.77 8.48
CA PRO A 21 15.52 -14.77 9.87
C PRO A 21 15.78 -13.35 10.37
N MET A 22 15.93 -13.19 11.68
CA MET A 22 16.26 -11.91 12.31
C MET A 22 17.78 -11.71 12.42
N GLY A 23 18.21 -10.47 12.69
CA GLY A 23 19.62 -10.11 12.82
C GLY A 23 20.37 -10.14 11.49
N SER A 24 21.67 -10.37 11.58
CA SER A 24 22.58 -10.41 10.42
C SER A 24 22.24 -11.52 9.43
N ALA A 25 21.66 -12.64 9.88
CA ALA A 25 21.26 -13.75 9.02
C ALA A 25 20.21 -13.36 7.96
N MET A 26 19.46 -12.26 8.17
CA MET A 26 18.55 -11.74 7.13
C MET A 26 19.26 -11.40 5.83
N LEU A 27 20.55 -11.09 5.92
CA LEU A 27 21.36 -10.59 4.82
C LEU A 27 22.18 -11.70 4.13
N ASP A 28 21.99 -12.97 4.50
CA ASP A 28 22.75 -14.10 3.92
C ASP A 28 22.55 -14.21 2.41
N GLU A 29 21.33 -13.99 1.94
CA GLU A 29 20.99 -13.99 0.50
C GLU A 29 21.03 -12.57 -0.13
N TYR A 30 21.47 -11.55 0.62
CA TYR A 30 21.45 -10.14 0.20
C TYR A 30 22.85 -9.51 0.29
N PRO A 31 23.80 -9.96 -0.55
CA PRO A 31 25.21 -9.57 -0.44
C PRO A 31 25.46 -8.07 -0.60
N ASP A 32 24.69 -7.39 -1.47
CA ASP A 32 24.84 -5.94 -1.68
C ASP A 32 24.42 -5.14 -0.44
N SER A 33 23.29 -5.52 0.17
CA SER A 33 22.80 -4.91 1.41
C SER A 33 23.72 -5.21 2.59
N ARG A 34 24.23 -6.45 2.69
CA ARG A 34 25.25 -6.85 3.68
C ARG A 34 26.47 -5.95 3.60
N LYS A 35 27.08 -5.87 2.42
CA LYS A 35 28.26 -5.04 2.17
C LYS A 35 28.00 -3.56 2.48
N PHE A 36 26.83 -3.04 2.11
CA PHE A 36 26.45 -1.66 2.39
C PHE A 36 26.33 -1.39 3.89
N ILE A 37 25.66 -2.27 4.64
CA ILE A 37 25.50 -2.15 6.10
C ILE A 37 26.86 -2.28 6.80
N ASP A 38 27.69 -3.27 6.45
CA ASP A 38 29.01 -3.48 7.07
C ASP A 38 29.93 -2.26 6.84
N ASN A 39 29.97 -1.74 5.61
CA ASN A 39 30.70 -0.52 5.28
C ASN A 39 30.17 0.69 6.04
N THR A 40 28.85 0.79 6.22
CA THR A 40 28.24 1.89 6.97
C THR A 40 28.58 1.80 8.46
N ALA A 41 28.47 0.61 9.05
CA ALA A 41 28.75 0.36 10.46
C ALA A 41 30.21 0.60 10.83
N SER A 42 31.15 0.38 9.90
CA SER A 42 32.57 0.76 10.10
C SER A 42 32.80 2.26 10.26
N LYS A 43 31.90 3.10 9.71
CA LYS A 43 32.02 4.58 9.72
C LYS A 43 31.08 5.22 10.74
N ILE A 44 29.93 4.62 10.97
CA ILE A 44 28.84 5.16 11.79
C ILE A 44 28.57 4.15 12.91
N PRO A 45 29.09 4.41 14.13
CA PRO A 45 28.74 3.61 15.29
C PRO A 45 27.22 3.58 15.48
N GLY A 46 26.67 2.37 15.62
CA GLY A 46 25.23 2.17 15.78
C GLY A 46 24.46 1.81 14.51
N ALA A 47 25.04 1.90 13.30
CA ALA A 47 24.29 1.61 12.06
C ALA A 47 23.79 0.15 11.97
N ASN A 48 24.53 -0.81 12.52
CA ASN A 48 24.06 -2.20 12.63
C ASN A 48 22.83 -2.31 13.54
N GLN A 49 22.86 -1.62 14.68
CA GLN A 49 21.73 -1.58 15.60
C GLN A 49 20.52 -0.86 14.98
N ASP A 50 20.73 0.25 14.26
CA ASP A 50 19.68 0.95 13.50
C ASP A 50 18.95 -0.05 12.58
N PHE A 51 19.70 -0.88 11.85
CA PHE A 51 19.15 -1.93 10.99
C PHE A 51 18.37 -2.97 11.78
N TYR A 52 18.93 -3.52 12.87
CA TYR A 52 18.27 -4.56 13.67
C TYR A 52 16.98 -4.08 14.35
N PHE A 53 16.98 -2.87 14.92
CA PHE A 53 15.75 -2.31 15.50
C PHE A 53 14.71 -1.99 14.43
N THR A 54 15.14 -1.53 13.25
CA THR A 54 14.23 -1.34 12.11
C THR A 54 13.63 -2.65 11.62
N GLN A 55 14.44 -3.72 11.58
CA GLN A 55 13.99 -5.06 11.24
C GLN A 55 12.91 -5.55 12.21
N SER A 56 13.14 -5.40 13.53
CA SER A 56 12.19 -5.77 14.58
C SER A 56 10.90 -4.97 14.51
N PHE A 57 11.02 -3.65 14.30
CA PHE A 57 9.89 -2.75 14.04
C PHE A 57 9.06 -3.25 12.86
N LEU A 58 9.68 -3.46 11.69
CA LEU A 58 8.96 -3.90 10.51
C LEU A 58 8.32 -5.28 10.70
N LYS A 59 8.97 -6.20 11.43
CA LYS A 59 8.43 -7.53 11.74
C LYS A 59 7.19 -7.42 12.63
N SER A 60 7.17 -6.55 13.64
CA SER A 60 6.02 -6.40 14.54
C SER A 60 4.76 -5.90 13.81
N TYR A 61 4.92 -4.97 12.86
CA TYR A 61 3.81 -4.44 12.06
C TYR A 61 3.47 -5.29 10.81
N SER A 62 4.36 -6.20 10.40
CA SER A 62 4.12 -7.11 9.27
C SER A 62 3.02 -8.15 9.53
N ARG A 63 2.76 -8.50 10.80
CA ARG A 63 1.77 -9.52 11.19
C ARG A 63 0.33 -9.08 10.93
N LYS A 64 0.05 -7.77 11.05
CA LYS A 64 -1.33 -7.25 10.99
C LYS A 64 -1.76 -6.89 9.57
N SER A 65 -0.85 -6.37 8.74
CA SER A 65 -1.21 -5.81 7.44
C SER A 65 0.02 -5.62 6.55
N GLU A 66 0.02 -6.25 5.38
CA GLU A 66 1.01 -6.02 4.32
C GLU A 66 1.07 -4.54 3.92
N ALA A 67 -0.08 -3.87 3.83
CA ALA A 67 -0.13 -2.45 3.46
C ALA A 67 0.55 -1.57 4.51
N THR A 68 0.40 -1.92 5.80
CA THR A 68 1.04 -1.23 6.91
C THR A 68 2.55 -1.44 6.88
N TYR A 69 3.00 -2.68 6.69
CA TYR A 69 4.42 -3.00 6.47
C TYR A 69 5.00 -2.17 5.32
N ARG A 70 4.35 -2.15 4.15
CA ARG A 70 4.83 -1.40 2.98
C ARG A 70 4.94 0.10 3.26
N GLY A 71 3.97 0.66 3.98
CA GLY A 71 3.99 2.06 4.39
C GLY A 71 5.18 2.37 5.29
N TYR A 72 5.33 1.62 6.38
CA TYR A 72 6.44 1.80 7.32
C TYR A 72 7.80 1.55 6.68
N ARG A 73 7.95 0.45 5.94
CA ARG A 73 9.19 0.12 5.23
C ARG A 73 9.63 1.28 4.34
N ASN A 74 8.73 1.83 3.53
CA ASN A 74 9.10 2.91 2.60
C ASN A 74 9.62 4.16 3.33
N GLU A 75 8.97 4.58 4.42
CA GLU A 75 9.35 5.82 5.10
C GLU A 75 10.56 5.64 6.03
N VAL A 76 10.64 4.50 6.74
CA VAL A 76 11.76 4.24 7.65
C VAL A 76 13.03 3.89 6.88
N GLU A 77 12.94 3.10 5.81
CA GLU A 77 14.11 2.81 4.95
C GLU A 77 14.66 4.10 4.33
N ARG A 78 13.80 5.04 3.90
CA ARG A 78 14.26 6.37 3.43
C ARG A 78 15.04 7.12 4.50
N LEU A 79 14.59 7.09 5.75
CA LEU A 79 15.28 7.74 6.85
C LEU A 79 16.66 7.11 7.08
N LEU A 80 16.76 5.78 7.13
CA LEU A 80 18.04 5.07 7.31
C LEU A 80 19.01 5.41 6.18
N LEU A 81 18.57 5.30 4.92
CA LEU A 81 19.42 5.57 3.78
C LEU A 81 19.91 7.02 3.78
N TRP A 82 19.03 7.98 4.07
CA TRP A 82 19.42 9.39 4.16
C TRP A 82 20.35 9.65 5.35
N SER A 83 20.07 9.08 6.53
CA SER A 83 20.88 9.33 7.71
C SER A 83 22.29 8.80 7.53
N TRP A 84 22.45 7.63 6.91
CA TRP A 84 23.75 7.02 6.70
C TRP A 84 24.54 7.64 5.55
N THR A 85 23.89 7.96 4.43
CA THR A 85 24.61 8.45 3.23
C THR A 85 24.71 9.96 3.12
N VAL A 86 23.76 10.71 3.70
CA VAL A 86 23.73 12.18 3.62
C VAL A 86 24.12 12.83 4.94
N ALA A 87 23.49 12.42 6.06
CA ALA A 87 23.81 12.99 7.36
C ALA A 87 25.04 12.35 8.03
N GLN A 88 25.44 11.16 7.55
CA GLN A 88 26.49 10.30 8.12
C GLN A 88 26.36 10.07 9.63
N LYS A 89 25.12 9.79 10.06
CA LYS A 89 24.73 9.63 11.47
C LYS A 89 23.81 8.43 11.63
N SER A 90 23.87 7.79 12.80
CA SER A 90 22.86 6.81 13.21
C SER A 90 21.53 7.53 13.46
N VAL A 91 20.41 6.86 13.20
CA VAL A 91 19.06 7.48 13.30
C VAL A 91 18.75 7.97 14.72
N ILE A 92 19.31 7.32 15.75
CA ILE A 92 19.11 7.73 17.16
C ILE A 92 19.96 8.95 17.56
N THR A 93 20.97 9.30 16.76
CA THR A 93 21.82 10.47 17.01
C THR A 93 21.34 11.73 16.28
N LEU A 94 20.33 11.59 15.40
CA LEU A 94 19.74 12.70 14.67
C LEU A 94 19.05 13.65 15.63
N LYS A 95 19.51 14.90 15.63
CA LYS A 95 18.86 15.96 16.39
C LYS A 95 17.79 16.62 15.55
N ARG A 96 16.98 17.46 16.19
CA ARG A 96 15.92 18.21 15.54
C ARG A 96 16.35 18.94 14.24
N PRO A 97 17.48 19.68 14.18
CA PRO A 97 17.92 20.31 12.94
C PRO A 97 18.29 19.31 11.82
N ASP A 98 18.77 18.12 12.18
CA ASP A 98 19.06 17.07 11.20
C ASP A 98 17.76 16.53 10.60
N LEU A 99 16.75 16.28 11.45
CA LEU A 99 15.44 15.78 11.01
C LEU A 99 14.65 16.82 10.20
N GLU A 100 14.78 18.11 10.52
CA GLU A 100 14.20 19.18 9.69
C GLU A 100 14.82 19.15 8.27
N LYS A 101 16.15 19.03 8.15
CA LYS A 101 16.82 18.83 6.84
C LYS A 101 16.37 17.55 6.13
N TYR A 102 16.10 16.49 6.87
CA TYR A 102 15.53 15.27 6.29
C TYR A 102 14.14 15.52 5.70
N PHE A 103 13.26 16.26 6.38
CA PHE A 103 11.93 16.55 5.83
C PHE A 103 11.99 17.50 4.63
N ASP A 104 12.93 18.46 4.60
CA ASP A 104 13.20 19.27 3.41
C ASP A 104 13.64 18.39 2.24
N PHE A 105 14.54 17.43 2.51
CA PHE A 105 15.00 16.45 1.54
C PHE A 105 13.88 15.55 1.03
N VAL A 106 13.01 15.05 1.90
CA VAL A 106 11.85 14.22 1.52
C VAL A 106 10.84 15.04 0.71
N HIS A 107 10.65 16.31 1.07
CA HIS A 107 9.76 17.20 0.35
C HIS A 107 10.26 17.43 -1.09
N SER A 108 11.56 17.62 -1.29
CA SER A 108 12.17 17.87 -2.60
C SER A 108 13.47 17.07 -2.79
N PRO A 109 13.38 15.74 -3.00
CA PRO A 109 14.57 14.89 -3.10
C PRO A 109 15.35 15.20 -4.37
N PRO A 110 16.68 15.08 -4.34
CA PRO A 110 17.51 15.32 -5.50
C PRO A 110 17.29 14.26 -6.58
N ALA A 111 17.54 14.63 -7.83
CA ALA A 111 17.30 13.82 -9.02
C ALA A 111 17.77 12.35 -8.93
N HIS A 112 18.98 12.13 -8.41
CA HIS A 112 19.57 10.80 -8.31
C HIS A 112 18.88 9.88 -7.29
N TRP A 113 18.02 10.41 -6.40
CA TRP A 113 17.17 9.64 -5.48
C TRP A 113 15.78 9.34 -6.03
N VAL A 114 15.47 9.79 -7.25
CA VAL A 114 14.15 9.64 -7.86
C VAL A 114 14.26 8.73 -9.07
N ALA A 115 13.58 7.57 -9.01
CA ALA A 115 13.49 6.65 -10.13
C ALA A 115 12.44 7.14 -11.14
N PRO A 116 12.67 6.93 -12.45
CA PRO A 116 11.70 7.30 -13.48
C PRO A 116 10.43 6.43 -13.41
N ALA A 117 10.49 5.23 -12.84
CA ALA A 117 9.34 4.35 -12.68
C ALA A 117 9.45 3.52 -11.40
N VAL A 118 8.34 2.90 -11.00
CA VAL A 118 8.34 1.92 -9.91
C VAL A 118 9.13 0.71 -10.37
N ALA A 119 10.10 0.29 -9.57
CA ALA A 119 10.91 -0.90 -9.77
C ALA A 119 10.96 -1.70 -8.46
N ASP A 120 11.15 -3.01 -8.56
CA ASP A 120 11.41 -3.86 -7.39
C ASP A 120 12.76 -3.50 -6.76
N ARG A 121 12.89 -3.69 -5.45
CA ARG A 121 14.13 -3.38 -4.72
C ARG A 121 15.26 -4.31 -5.11
N PHE A 122 14.94 -5.59 -5.21
CA PHE A 122 15.89 -6.67 -5.46
C PHE A 122 15.52 -7.42 -6.74
N LYS A 123 16.53 -8.01 -7.37
CA LYS A 123 16.43 -8.97 -8.47
C LYS A 123 17.23 -10.21 -8.12
N ILE A 124 16.69 -11.38 -8.43
CA ILE A 124 17.43 -12.63 -8.25
C ILE A 124 18.42 -12.78 -9.41
N ILE A 125 19.72 -12.84 -9.09
CA ILE A 125 20.82 -13.01 -10.04
C ILE A 125 21.76 -14.06 -9.45
N GLY A 126 21.95 -15.18 -10.16
CA GLY A 126 22.82 -16.27 -9.67
C GLY A 126 22.33 -16.94 -8.38
N GLY A 127 21.03 -16.87 -8.09
CA GLY A 127 20.44 -17.41 -6.85
C GLY A 127 20.45 -16.45 -5.66
N GLU A 128 21.09 -15.28 -5.79
CA GLU A 128 21.16 -14.26 -4.72
C GLU A 128 20.27 -13.05 -5.04
N ALA A 129 19.78 -12.37 -4.01
CA ALA A 129 19.03 -11.13 -4.15
C ALA A 129 19.99 -9.94 -4.28
N ARG A 130 20.16 -9.47 -5.53
CA ARG A 130 20.99 -8.31 -5.88
C ARG A 130 20.17 -7.03 -5.95
N GLN A 131 20.80 -5.90 -5.66
CA GLN A 131 20.13 -4.60 -5.77
C GLN A 131 19.68 -4.34 -7.20
N ASN A 132 18.47 -3.81 -7.37
CA ASN A 132 18.01 -3.37 -8.67
C ASN A 132 18.53 -1.97 -8.97
N GLU A 133 19.38 -1.84 -9.97
CA GLU A 133 20.00 -0.55 -10.35
C GLU A 133 18.99 0.55 -10.73
N ASN A 134 17.78 0.16 -11.16
CA ASN A 134 16.69 1.07 -11.49
C ASN A 134 15.86 1.49 -10.28
N TRP A 135 16.06 0.86 -9.12
CA TRP A 135 15.30 1.19 -7.91
C TRP A 135 15.83 2.46 -7.26
N ARG A 136 14.90 3.30 -6.80
CA ARG A 136 15.19 4.41 -5.90
C ARG A 136 14.08 4.55 -4.85
N PRO A 137 14.35 5.22 -3.71
CA PRO A 137 13.36 5.42 -2.65
C PRO A 137 12.19 6.33 -3.05
N PHE A 138 12.39 7.21 -4.04
CA PHE A 138 11.36 8.08 -4.61
C PHE A 138 11.10 7.73 -6.07
N VAL A 139 9.90 8.02 -6.57
CA VAL A 139 9.49 7.70 -7.95
C VAL A 139 8.74 8.89 -8.53
N VAL A 140 9.05 9.27 -9.77
CA VAL A 140 8.36 10.37 -10.46
C VAL A 140 6.85 10.09 -10.52
N LYS A 141 6.04 11.01 -9.99
CA LYS A 141 4.59 11.02 -10.17
C LYS A 141 4.26 11.61 -11.53
N ILE A 142 4.08 10.75 -12.52
CA ILE A 142 3.48 11.13 -13.81
C ILE A 142 2.09 10.50 -13.83
N ALA A 143 1.05 11.28 -14.15
CA ALA A 143 -0.27 10.71 -14.33
C ALA A 143 -0.19 9.63 -15.43
N LYS A 144 -0.87 8.50 -15.22
CA LYS A 144 -0.78 7.35 -16.15
C LYS A 144 -1.15 7.73 -17.60
N GLN A 145 -2.09 8.66 -17.75
CA GLN A 145 -2.53 9.17 -19.04
C GLN A 145 -1.44 9.99 -19.72
N ASP A 146 -0.76 10.87 -18.99
CA ASP A 146 0.34 11.67 -19.53
C ASP A 146 1.55 10.80 -19.90
N ARG A 147 1.84 9.77 -19.10
CA ARG A 147 2.89 8.79 -19.42
C ARG A 147 2.57 8.00 -20.69
N LYS A 148 1.31 7.58 -20.86
CA LYS A 148 0.86 6.85 -22.05
C LYS A 148 0.92 7.75 -23.29
N SER A 149 0.41 8.97 -23.20
CA SER A 149 0.47 9.98 -24.27
C SER A 149 1.90 10.36 -24.65
N ALA A 150 2.83 10.45 -23.69
CA ALA A 150 4.24 10.75 -23.95
C ALA A 150 4.94 9.59 -24.68
N LEU A 151 4.70 8.34 -24.26
CA LEU A 151 5.19 7.16 -24.96
C LEU A 151 4.63 7.06 -26.38
N GLU A 152 3.33 7.29 -26.57
CA GLU A 152 2.66 7.24 -27.88
C GLU A 152 3.16 8.33 -28.83
N LYS A 153 3.59 9.48 -28.30
CA LYS A 153 4.14 10.59 -29.10
C LYS A 153 5.66 10.49 -29.32
N GLY A 154 6.33 9.43 -28.82
CA GLY A 154 7.78 9.29 -28.92
C GLY A 154 8.57 10.39 -28.18
N ILE A 155 7.92 11.13 -27.29
CA ILE A 155 8.55 12.21 -26.51
C ILE A 155 9.21 11.55 -25.30
N ALA A 156 10.53 11.77 -25.13
CA ALA A 156 11.23 11.38 -23.92
C ALA A 156 10.46 11.94 -22.71
N ILE A 157 10.00 11.04 -21.84
CA ILE A 157 9.34 11.41 -20.59
C ILE A 157 10.21 12.50 -19.95
N PRO A 158 9.70 13.72 -19.71
CA PRO A 158 10.55 14.78 -19.20
C PRO A 158 11.20 14.29 -17.91
N ASN A 159 12.51 14.14 -17.94
CA ASN A 159 13.39 13.91 -16.79
C ASN A 159 13.41 15.16 -15.89
N SER A 160 12.29 15.86 -15.74
CA SER A 160 12.18 16.97 -14.81
C SER A 160 12.08 16.40 -13.41
N THR A 161 13.24 15.93 -12.94
CA THR A 161 13.56 15.71 -11.54
C THR A 161 13.49 17.00 -10.74
N HIS A 162 13.37 18.16 -11.40
CA HIS A 162 13.20 19.49 -10.81
C HIS A 162 11.77 19.75 -10.29
N GLY A 163 10.84 18.81 -10.41
CA GLY A 163 9.44 18.97 -9.99
C GLY A 163 8.93 17.89 -9.03
N HIS A 164 9.79 17.02 -8.47
CA HIS A 164 9.33 16.00 -7.52
C HIS A 164 9.14 16.61 -6.13
N THR A 165 8.04 17.33 -5.94
CA THR A 165 7.58 17.73 -4.61
C THR A 165 6.61 16.70 -4.05
N LEU A 166 6.86 16.23 -2.83
CA LEU A 166 5.91 15.36 -2.15
C LEU A 166 4.66 16.17 -1.76
N SER A 167 3.47 15.59 -2.01
CA SER A 167 2.21 16.24 -1.61
C SER A 167 2.08 16.30 -0.09
N HIS A 168 1.24 17.22 0.42
CA HIS A 168 0.94 17.34 1.84
C HIS A 168 0.49 16.00 2.47
N GLU A 169 -0.28 15.19 1.76
CA GLU A 169 -0.69 13.86 2.22
C GLU A 169 0.49 12.89 2.34
N ALA A 170 1.43 12.93 1.39
CA ALA A 170 2.63 12.10 1.45
C ALA A 170 3.52 12.52 2.63
N MET A 171 3.67 13.82 2.88
CA MET A 171 4.37 14.33 4.05
C MET A 171 3.68 13.91 5.35
N LYS A 172 2.34 13.97 5.45
CA LYS A 172 1.60 13.46 6.62
C LYS A 172 1.85 11.98 6.89
N ILE A 173 1.90 11.16 5.83
CA ILE A 173 2.24 9.74 5.94
C ILE A 173 3.66 9.57 6.46
N CYS A 174 4.63 10.29 5.89
CA CYS A 174 6.03 10.27 6.33
C CYS A 174 6.17 10.63 7.82
N TYR A 175 5.62 11.78 8.25
CA TYR A 175 5.61 12.19 9.66
C TYR A 175 4.98 11.15 10.58
N SER A 176 3.85 10.56 10.16
CA SER A 176 3.13 9.58 11.00
C SER A 176 3.91 8.26 11.10
N ALA A 177 4.53 7.83 10.00
CA ALA A 177 5.36 6.63 9.97
C ALA A 177 6.61 6.78 10.83
N LEU A 178 7.31 7.92 10.70
CA LEU A 178 8.51 8.17 11.48
C LEU A 178 8.23 8.44 12.95
N SER A 179 7.11 9.08 13.30
CA SER A 179 6.70 9.19 14.70
C SER A 179 6.54 7.81 15.33
N CYS A 180 5.78 6.92 14.66
CA CYS A 180 5.56 5.56 15.13
C CYS A 180 6.86 4.76 15.25
N PHE A 181 7.82 5.00 14.35
CA PHE A 181 9.13 4.37 14.40
C PHE A 181 9.94 4.86 15.61
N TYR A 182 10.06 6.17 15.83
CA TYR A 182 10.77 6.71 16.99
C TYR A 182 10.09 6.39 18.33
N ASP A 183 8.75 6.32 18.37
CA ASP A 183 8.01 5.81 19.53
C ASP A 183 8.44 4.37 19.83
N TYR A 184 8.44 3.48 18.82
CA TYR A 184 8.92 2.11 18.96
C TYR A 184 10.38 2.04 19.43
N LEU A 185 11.29 2.83 18.83
CA LEU A 185 12.69 2.85 19.27
C LEU A 185 12.83 3.32 20.72
N THR A 186 11.96 4.22 21.18
CA THR A 186 11.96 4.71 22.57
C THR A 186 11.44 3.63 23.52
N ASP A 187 10.35 2.95 23.15
CA ASP A 187 9.75 1.87 23.93
C ASP A 187 10.72 0.69 24.11
N GLU A 188 11.55 0.41 23.10
CA GLU A 188 12.59 -0.62 23.15
C GLU A 188 13.90 -0.14 23.80
N GLY A 189 13.94 1.09 24.32
CA GLY A 189 15.11 1.68 24.98
C GLY A 189 16.29 1.99 24.06
N TYR A 190 16.09 1.97 22.74
CA TYR A 190 17.14 2.26 21.76
C TYR A 190 17.31 3.76 21.49
N ALA A 191 16.20 4.51 21.44
CA ALA A 191 16.20 5.96 21.33
C ALA A 191 15.88 6.60 22.68
N PHE A 192 16.47 7.76 22.94
CA PHE A 192 16.16 8.54 24.16
C PHE A 192 14.74 9.11 24.17
N GLY A 193 14.17 9.38 22.99
CA GLY A 193 12.81 9.90 22.87
C GLY A 193 12.41 10.18 21.42
N ASN A 194 11.15 10.55 21.22
CA ASN A 194 10.59 10.84 19.91
C ASN A 194 10.55 12.35 19.59
N PRO A 195 11.42 12.85 18.69
CA PRO A 195 11.43 14.26 18.30
C PRO A 195 10.36 14.64 17.26
N ILE A 196 9.74 13.65 16.60
CA ILE A 196 8.90 13.88 15.42
C ILE A 196 7.64 14.71 15.71
N PRO A 197 6.89 14.51 16.83
CA PRO A 197 5.70 15.30 17.12
C PRO A 197 5.97 16.82 17.19
N ALA A 198 7.09 17.22 17.80
CA ALA A 198 7.49 18.62 17.92
C ALA A 198 7.82 19.23 16.55
N ILE A 199 8.58 18.50 15.72
CA ILE A 199 8.95 18.92 14.36
C ILE A 199 7.70 19.03 13.48
N ARG A 200 6.83 18.01 13.53
CA ARG A 200 5.57 17.98 12.77
C ARG A 200 4.70 19.19 13.07
N LYS A 201 4.62 19.64 14.33
CA LYS A 201 3.81 20.79 14.73
C LYS A 201 4.27 22.10 14.08
N GLN A 202 5.56 22.22 13.78
CA GLN A 202 6.21 23.41 13.23
C GLN A 202 6.54 23.29 11.73
N SER A 203 6.13 22.19 11.09
CA SER A 203 6.47 21.90 9.69
C SER A 203 5.79 22.87 8.71
N PRO A 204 6.55 23.50 7.78
CA PRO A 204 5.98 24.33 6.72
C PRO A 204 5.22 23.49 5.66
N PHE A 205 5.50 22.20 5.60
CA PHE A 205 4.92 21.26 4.62
C PHE A 205 3.54 20.75 5.03
N LEU A 206 2.97 21.23 6.13
CA LEU A 206 1.65 20.85 6.62
C LEU A 206 0.76 22.09 6.69
N ILE A 207 0.30 22.58 5.53
CA ILE A 207 -0.60 23.72 5.46
C ILE A 207 -1.90 23.40 6.21
N LYS A 208 -2.21 24.22 7.22
CA LYS A 208 -3.49 24.21 7.92
C LYS A 208 -4.44 25.14 7.19
N GLY A 209 -5.33 24.60 6.37
CA GLY A 209 -6.30 25.36 5.61
C GLY A 209 -7.20 24.46 4.77
N VAL A 210 -8.38 24.96 4.41
CA VAL A 210 -9.36 24.25 3.58
C VAL A 210 -8.77 24.10 2.18
N THR A 211 -8.00 23.04 1.94
CA THR A 211 -7.89 22.47 0.59
C THR A 211 -9.32 22.36 0.08
N SER A 212 -9.63 23.02 -1.05
CA SER A 212 -10.90 22.84 -1.76
C SER A 212 -11.30 21.37 -1.63
N LYS A 213 -12.36 21.10 -0.86
CA LYS A 213 -12.82 19.73 -0.65
C LYS A 213 -13.43 19.32 -1.98
N THR A 214 -12.60 18.84 -2.91
CA THR A 214 -13.07 18.17 -4.12
C THR A 214 -13.93 17.02 -3.64
N ILE A 215 -15.24 17.13 -3.81
CA ILE A 215 -16.17 16.11 -3.37
C ILE A 215 -15.99 14.93 -4.33
N LYS A 216 -15.27 13.90 -3.87
CA LYS A 216 -15.06 12.66 -4.63
C LYS A 216 -16.22 11.69 -4.39
N ARG A 217 -17.45 12.14 -4.69
CA ARG A 217 -18.67 11.32 -4.62
C ARG A 217 -19.51 11.56 -5.87
N LEU A 218 -20.16 10.51 -6.35
CA LEU A 218 -21.20 10.65 -7.37
C LEU A 218 -22.49 11.15 -6.69
N SER A 219 -23.23 12.01 -7.39
CA SER A 219 -24.61 12.33 -7.01
C SER A 219 -25.51 11.11 -7.18
N ASP A 220 -26.73 11.17 -6.65
CA ASP A 220 -27.69 10.06 -6.80
C ASP A 220 -28.00 9.79 -8.27
N LEU A 221 -28.26 10.85 -9.07
CA LEU A 221 -28.45 10.72 -10.53
C LEU A 221 -27.24 10.09 -11.24
N GLN A 222 -26.02 10.45 -10.84
CA GLN A 222 -24.81 9.85 -11.42
C GLN A 222 -24.67 8.37 -11.02
N TRP A 223 -25.09 8.00 -9.82
CA TRP A 223 -25.11 6.62 -9.37
C TRP A 223 -26.15 5.78 -10.12
N ASP A 224 -27.35 6.33 -10.30
CA ASP A 224 -28.42 5.68 -11.06
C ASP A 224 -27.94 5.42 -12.50
N TYR A 225 -27.33 6.42 -13.13
CA TYR A 225 -26.75 6.28 -14.46
C TYR A 225 -25.67 5.18 -14.52
N VAL A 226 -24.75 5.12 -13.54
CA VAL A 226 -23.72 4.07 -13.48
C VAL A 226 -24.35 2.68 -13.34
N LEU A 227 -25.37 2.54 -12.48
CA LEU A 227 -26.05 1.27 -12.27
C LEU A 227 -26.83 0.83 -13.52
N ASP A 228 -27.51 1.76 -14.19
CA ASP A 228 -28.23 1.51 -15.45
C ASP A 228 -27.29 1.11 -16.58
N CYS A 229 -26.16 1.80 -16.74
CA CYS A 229 -25.14 1.40 -17.72
C CYS A 229 -24.61 -0.01 -17.44
N ALA A 230 -24.34 -0.34 -16.16
CA ALA A 230 -23.89 -1.68 -15.79
C ALA A 230 -24.96 -2.75 -16.05
N LYS A 231 -26.24 -2.40 -15.86
CA LYS A 231 -27.38 -3.27 -16.13
C LYS A 231 -27.53 -3.54 -17.62
N VAL A 232 -27.53 -2.49 -18.45
CA VAL A 232 -27.59 -2.61 -19.92
C VAL A 232 -26.44 -3.46 -20.45
N ALA A 233 -25.22 -3.27 -19.94
CA ALA A 233 -24.07 -4.09 -20.33
C ALA A 233 -24.27 -5.57 -19.98
N ALA A 234 -24.80 -5.88 -18.79
CA ALA A 234 -25.11 -7.24 -18.36
C ALA A 234 -26.28 -7.88 -19.11
N ASP A 235 -27.25 -7.07 -19.54
CA ASP A 235 -28.37 -7.53 -20.38
C ASP A 235 -27.90 -7.91 -21.81
N GLN A 236 -26.86 -7.25 -22.31
CA GLN A 236 -26.26 -7.53 -23.62
C GLN A 236 -25.25 -8.68 -23.59
N ASP A 237 -24.46 -8.77 -22.52
CA ASP A 237 -23.40 -9.76 -22.37
C ASP A 237 -23.28 -10.22 -20.91
N SER A 238 -23.54 -11.51 -20.69
CA SER A 238 -23.52 -12.15 -19.38
C SER A 238 -22.18 -12.02 -18.64
N ASP A 239 -21.06 -11.77 -19.33
CA ASP A 239 -19.77 -11.53 -18.68
C ASP A 239 -19.75 -10.28 -17.79
N HIS A 240 -20.69 -9.36 -17.99
CA HIS A 240 -20.86 -8.15 -17.18
C HIS A 240 -21.74 -8.35 -15.93
N GLU A 241 -22.39 -9.51 -15.74
CA GLU A 241 -23.23 -9.79 -14.56
C GLU A 241 -22.48 -9.62 -13.24
N ARG A 242 -21.20 -9.98 -13.24
CA ARG A 242 -20.34 -9.80 -12.07
C ARG A 242 -20.09 -8.33 -11.75
N MET A 243 -19.85 -7.51 -12.79
CA MET A 243 -19.63 -6.07 -12.62
C MET A 243 -20.88 -5.43 -12.04
N LEU A 244 -22.05 -5.75 -12.61
CA LEU A 244 -23.35 -5.30 -12.12
C LEU A 244 -23.54 -5.66 -10.64
N PHE A 245 -23.32 -6.93 -10.28
CA PHE A 245 -23.43 -7.39 -8.91
C PHE A 245 -22.50 -6.64 -7.95
N VAL A 246 -21.23 -6.47 -8.32
CA VAL A 246 -20.24 -5.76 -7.49
C VAL A 246 -20.66 -4.30 -7.29
N ILE A 247 -21.08 -3.60 -8.35
CA ILE A 247 -21.51 -2.19 -8.26
C ILE A 247 -22.74 -2.07 -7.35
N ALA A 248 -23.76 -2.90 -7.56
CA ALA A 248 -24.98 -2.91 -6.76
C ALA A 248 -24.68 -3.18 -5.28
N MET A 249 -23.86 -4.18 -4.97
CA MET A 249 -23.45 -4.52 -3.61
C MET A 249 -22.68 -3.39 -2.93
N LEU A 250 -21.66 -2.82 -3.60
CA LEU A 250 -20.83 -1.75 -3.02
C LEU A 250 -21.65 -0.48 -2.73
N LYS A 251 -22.55 -0.10 -3.66
CA LYS A 251 -23.39 1.08 -3.53
C LYS A 251 -24.47 0.91 -2.47
N THR A 252 -25.25 -0.17 -2.54
CA THR A 252 -26.44 -0.36 -1.70
C THR A 252 -26.07 -0.68 -0.25
N LEU A 253 -25.02 -1.48 -0.03
CA LEU A 253 -24.62 -1.93 1.30
C LEU A 253 -23.49 -1.08 1.91
N TYR A 254 -23.03 -0.04 1.20
CA TYR A 254 -21.93 0.84 1.60
C TYR A 254 -20.66 0.06 2.00
N LEU A 255 -20.39 -1.03 1.29
CA LEU A 255 -19.27 -1.91 1.57
C LEU A 255 -17.95 -1.24 1.21
N ARG A 256 -16.94 -1.45 2.05
CA ARG A 256 -15.56 -1.27 1.63
C ARG A 256 -15.21 -2.39 0.66
N VAL A 257 -14.42 -2.10 -0.38
CA VAL A 257 -13.92 -3.12 -1.31
C VAL A 257 -13.32 -4.33 -0.58
N SER A 258 -12.60 -4.09 0.53
CA SER A 258 -11.99 -5.15 1.35
C SER A 258 -13.01 -6.09 2.02
N GLU A 259 -14.24 -5.65 2.27
CA GLU A 259 -15.31 -6.47 2.85
C GLU A 259 -15.88 -7.46 1.81
N LEU A 260 -15.73 -7.17 0.51
CA LEU A 260 -16.12 -8.05 -0.61
C LEU A 260 -14.93 -8.82 -1.22
N SER A 261 -13.70 -8.55 -0.74
CA SER A 261 -12.48 -9.15 -1.28
C SER A 261 -12.11 -10.47 -0.60
N ASP A 262 -11.57 -11.39 -1.39
CA ASP A 262 -10.85 -12.57 -0.90
C ASP A 262 -9.48 -12.16 -0.31
N ARG A 263 -9.19 -12.65 0.90
CA ARG A 263 -8.00 -12.37 1.71
C ARG A 263 -7.60 -13.63 2.47
N SER A 264 -6.32 -13.72 2.86
CA SER A 264 -5.78 -14.88 3.57
C SER A 264 -6.53 -15.23 4.86
N ASN A 265 -7.14 -14.25 5.53
CA ASN A 265 -7.89 -14.43 6.77
C ASN A 265 -9.42 -14.33 6.61
N TRP A 266 -9.93 -14.07 5.41
CA TRP A 266 -11.36 -13.93 5.17
C TRP A 266 -11.72 -14.08 3.70
N GLN A 267 -12.63 -15.01 3.43
CA GLN A 267 -13.22 -15.19 2.12
C GLN A 267 -14.74 -14.95 2.20
N PRO A 268 -15.27 -13.90 1.54
CA PRO A 268 -16.71 -13.74 1.38
C PRO A 268 -17.28 -14.88 0.54
N VAL A 269 -18.28 -15.59 1.08
CA VAL A 269 -18.94 -16.74 0.46
C VAL A 269 -20.45 -16.61 0.56
N TRP A 270 -21.20 -17.35 -0.25
CA TRP A 270 -22.66 -17.23 -0.33
C TRP A 270 -23.40 -17.54 0.97
N LYS A 271 -22.90 -18.46 1.81
CA LYS A 271 -23.44 -18.74 3.15
C LYS A 271 -23.40 -17.56 4.11
N HIS A 272 -22.69 -16.49 3.77
CA HIS A 272 -22.69 -15.27 4.56
C HIS A 272 -23.93 -14.41 4.31
N PHE A 273 -24.70 -14.68 3.26
CA PHE A 273 -26.09 -14.27 3.23
C PHE A 273 -26.91 -15.17 4.15
N TRP A 274 -27.69 -14.57 5.02
CA TRP A 274 -28.56 -15.28 5.96
C TRP A 274 -29.83 -14.46 6.20
N GLN A 275 -30.88 -15.13 6.66
CA GLN A 275 -32.16 -14.52 6.99
C GLN A 275 -32.43 -14.71 8.48
N ASP A 276 -32.92 -13.68 9.17
CA ASP A 276 -33.34 -13.79 10.56
C ASP A 276 -34.72 -14.43 10.71
N SER A 277 -35.19 -14.58 11.96
CA SER A 277 -36.52 -15.13 12.27
C SER A 277 -37.67 -14.32 11.72
N ASP A 278 -37.45 -13.03 11.47
CA ASP A 278 -38.45 -12.06 11.05
C ASP A 278 -38.47 -11.91 9.51
N GLY A 279 -37.66 -12.69 8.80
CA GLY A 279 -37.56 -12.68 7.35
C GLY A 279 -36.65 -11.59 6.78
N ASN A 280 -35.91 -10.84 7.61
CA ASN A 280 -34.99 -9.83 7.11
C ASN A 280 -33.70 -10.48 6.60
N ASN A 281 -33.21 -10.01 5.47
CA ASN A 281 -31.98 -10.50 4.85
C ASN A 281 -30.76 -9.76 5.39
N TRP A 282 -29.67 -10.49 5.61
CA TRP A 282 -28.43 -10.00 6.19
C TRP A 282 -27.22 -10.51 5.41
N LEU A 283 -26.15 -9.72 5.40
CA LEU A 283 -24.85 -10.10 4.89
C LEU A 283 -23.78 -9.97 5.98
N LYS A 284 -23.12 -11.09 6.29
CA LYS A 284 -21.98 -11.13 7.21
C LYS A 284 -20.69 -10.69 6.52
N VAL A 285 -20.00 -9.71 7.10
CA VAL A 285 -18.72 -9.20 6.56
C VAL A 285 -17.64 -9.05 7.64
N LEU A 286 -16.38 -9.13 7.22
CA LEU A 286 -15.22 -8.81 8.06
C LEU A 286 -14.69 -7.40 7.77
N GLY A 287 -15.02 -6.47 8.67
CA GLY A 287 -14.64 -5.07 8.63
C GLY A 287 -13.21 -4.78 9.13
N LYS A 288 -12.92 -3.50 9.34
CA LYS A 288 -11.60 -3.03 9.82
C LYS A 288 -11.31 -3.56 11.23
N GLY A 289 -10.07 -4.01 11.46
CA GLY A 289 -9.63 -4.53 12.76
C GLY A 289 -10.13 -5.94 13.05
N ASN A 290 -10.39 -6.74 12.01
CA ASN A 290 -10.92 -8.11 12.12
C ASN A 290 -12.26 -8.19 12.88
N LYS A 291 -13.09 -7.16 12.76
CA LYS A 291 -14.42 -7.12 13.37
C LYS A 291 -15.47 -7.66 12.41
N ILE A 292 -16.13 -8.76 12.79
CA ILE A 292 -17.27 -9.30 12.05
C ILE A 292 -18.49 -8.43 12.36
N ARG A 293 -19.30 -8.14 11.34
CA ARG A 293 -20.59 -7.47 11.49
C ARG A 293 -21.57 -7.98 10.44
N ASP A 294 -22.85 -7.90 10.77
CA ASP A 294 -23.95 -8.14 9.83
C ASP A 294 -24.46 -6.80 9.27
N ILE A 295 -24.82 -6.81 8.00
CA ILE A 295 -25.35 -5.65 7.27
C ILE A 295 -26.71 -6.03 6.73
N SER A 296 -27.72 -5.21 7.01
CA SER A 296 -29.07 -5.41 6.46
C SER A 296 -29.04 -5.30 4.93
N VAL A 297 -29.64 -6.28 4.27
CA VAL A 297 -29.74 -6.37 2.81
C VAL A 297 -31.15 -5.95 2.41
N PRO A 298 -31.33 -4.76 1.81
CA PRO A 298 -32.65 -4.31 1.39
C PRO A 298 -33.19 -5.15 0.23
N SER A 299 -34.51 -5.31 0.17
CA SER A 299 -35.20 -6.06 -0.89
C SER A 299 -34.93 -5.52 -2.29
N SER A 300 -34.62 -4.22 -2.43
CA SER A 300 -34.21 -3.62 -3.70
C SER A 300 -32.93 -4.23 -4.30
N LEU A 301 -32.13 -4.93 -3.50
CA LEU A 301 -30.92 -5.62 -3.97
C LEU A 301 -31.20 -7.04 -4.49
N GLU A 302 -32.36 -7.62 -4.16
CA GLU A 302 -32.71 -9.00 -4.49
C GLU A 302 -32.64 -9.32 -5.99
N PRO A 303 -33.12 -8.47 -6.92
CA PRO A 303 -33.02 -8.75 -8.36
C PRO A 303 -31.57 -8.93 -8.83
N TYR A 304 -30.64 -8.13 -8.30
CA TYR A 304 -29.22 -8.20 -8.64
C TYR A 304 -28.55 -9.45 -8.06
N ILE A 305 -28.93 -9.83 -6.83
CA ILE A 305 -28.45 -11.06 -6.18
C ILE A 305 -28.91 -12.29 -6.99
N ARG A 306 -30.19 -12.36 -7.36
CA ARG A 306 -30.75 -13.49 -8.12
C ARG A 306 -30.17 -13.61 -9.53
N ARG A 307 -29.99 -12.50 -10.25
CA ARG A 307 -29.32 -12.48 -11.56
C ARG A 307 -27.92 -13.07 -11.48
N TYR A 308 -27.13 -12.57 -10.53
CA TYR A 308 -25.76 -13.02 -10.38
C TYR A 308 -25.66 -14.46 -9.87
N GLU A 309 -26.55 -14.89 -8.97
CA GLU A 309 -26.63 -16.28 -8.54
C GLU A 309 -26.92 -17.22 -9.73
N SER A 310 -27.84 -16.83 -10.61
CA SER A 310 -28.19 -17.59 -11.82
C SER A 310 -27.01 -17.66 -12.81
N TYR A 311 -26.31 -16.55 -13.02
CA TYR A 311 -25.07 -16.52 -13.79
C TYR A 311 -23.98 -17.42 -13.19
N ARG A 312 -23.85 -17.44 -11.85
CA ARG A 312 -22.87 -18.32 -11.19
C ARG A 312 -23.22 -19.79 -11.32
N ARG A 313 -24.51 -20.15 -11.28
CA ARG A 313 -24.99 -21.51 -11.56
C ARG A 313 -24.73 -21.95 -13.00
N SER A 314 -24.91 -21.06 -13.99
CA SER A 314 -24.67 -21.41 -15.40
C SER A 314 -23.19 -21.68 -15.71
N LEU A 315 -22.27 -21.01 -15.01
CA LEU A 315 -20.82 -21.23 -15.18
C LEU A 315 -20.30 -22.49 -14.49
N SER A 316 -20.92 -22.93 -13.39
CA SER A 316 -20.39 -24.02 -12.57
C SER A 316 -21.52 -24.78 -11.87
N PRO A 317 -21.80 -26.03 -12.26
CA PRO A 317 -22.82 -26.86 -11.61
C PRO A 317 -22.55 -27.12 -10.12
N SER A 318 -21.28 -27.05 -9.70
CA SER A 318 -20.85 -27.17 -8.29
C SER A 318 -21.04 -25.89 -7.46
N PHE A 319 -21.67 -24.86 -8.03
CA PHE A 319 -21.98 -23.63 -7.31
C PHE A 319 -22.90 -23.92 -6.10
N GLY A 320 -22.47 -23.48 -4.92
CA GLY A 320 -23.23 -23.65 -3.69
C GLY A 320 -22.81 -22.66 -2.61
N LEU A 321 -23.32 -22.88 -1.38
CA LEU A 321 -23.18 -21.94 -0.27
C LEU A 321 -21.72 -21.63 0.14
N ASN A 322 -20.79 -22.55 -0.08
CA ASN A 322 -19.37 -22.35 0.21
C ASN A 322 -18.60 -21.68 -0.95
N ALA A 323 -19.24 -21.42 -2.09
CA ALA A 323 -18.59 -20.74 -3.21
C ALA A 323 -18.25 -19.30 -2.84
N ALA A 324 -17.15 -18.78 -3.41
CA ALA A 324 -16.78 -17.39 -3.28
C ALA A 324 -17.92 -16.49 -3.78
N LEU A 325 -18.22 -15.45 -3.00
CA LEU A 325 -19.28 -14.48 -3.31
C LEU A 325 -18.97 -13.78 -4.63
N VAL A 326 -17.77 -13.20 -4.77
CA VAL A 326 -17.28 -12.68 -6.05
C VAL A 326 -16.11 -13.53 -6.54
N SER A 327 -16.37 -14.44 -7.48
CA SER A 327 -15.36 -15.36 -8.03
C SER A 327 -14.40 -14.70 -9.01
N LYS A 328 -13.22 -15.29 -9.27
CA LYS A 328 -12.32 -14.85 -10.36
C LYS A 328 -12.83 -15.31 -11.73
N ASN A 329 -12.45 -14.60 -12.81
CA ASN A 329 -12.73 -15.03 -14.20
C ASN A 329 -11.87 -16.24 -14.59
N ARG A 330 -10.66 -16.33 -14.03
CA ARG A 330 -9.71 -17.41 -14.26
C ARG A 330 -9.10 -17.84 -12.94
N GLY A 331 -8.95 -19.16 -12.76
CA GLY A 331 -8.44 -19.79 -11.54
C GLY A 331 -9.47 -19.87 -10.41
N ALA A 332 -9.06 -20.46 -9.29
CA ALA A 332 -9.93 -20.71 -8.15
C ALA A 332 -10.01 -19.54 -7.15
N GLY A 333 -11.10 -19.51 -6.39
CA GLY A 333 -11.33 -18.58 -5.29
C GLY A 333 -11.99 -17.26 -5.69
N GLY A 334 -12.02 -16.33 -4.74
CA GLY A 334 -12.65 -15.02 -4.88
C GLY A 334 -11.70 -13.95 -5.38
N MET A 335 -12.25 -12.82 -5.82
CA MET A 335 -11.47 -11.68 -6.28
C MET A 335 -10.77 -10.98 -5.12
N THR A 336 -9.48 -10.72 -5.28
CA THR A 336 -8.69 -9.91 -4.34
C THR A 336 -9.08 -8.44 -4.41
N SER A 337 -8.71 -7.65 -3.40
CA SER A 337 -8.97 -6.19 -3.41
C SER A 337 -8.35 -5.46 -4.59
N ARG A 338 -7.26 -5.98 -5.17
CA ARG A 338 -6.65 -5.41 -6.38
C ARG A 338 -7.50 -5.68 -7.61
N GLN A 339 -8.08 -6.87 -7.71
CA GLN A 339 -8.93 -7.27 -8.83
C GLN A 339 -10.26 -6.51 -8.80
N LEU A 340 -10.88 -6.32 -7.63
CA LEU A 340 -12.14 -5.57 -7.50
C LEU A 340 -12.02 -4.05 -7.77
N ARG A 341 -10.80 -3.50 -7.75
CA ARG A 341 -10.54 -2.06 -8.02
C ARG A 341 -10.22 -1.78 -9.48
N ARG A 342 -9.99 -2.82 -10.27
CA ARG A 342 -9.73 -2.74 -11.70
C ARG A 342 -11.02 -3.01 -12.43
#